data_AF-A0A928L073-F1
#
_entry.id   AF-A0A928L073-F1
#
_cell.length_a   1.000
_cell.length_b   1.000
_cell.length_c   1.000
_cell.angle_alpha   90.00
_cell.angle_beta   90.00
_cell.angle_gamma   90.00
#
_symmetry.space_group_name_H-M   'P 1'
#
loop_
_entity.id
_entity.type
_entity.pdbx_description
1 polymer ?
#
loop_
_entity_poly.entity_id
_entity_poly.type
_entity_poly.pdbx_seq_one_letter_code
_entity_poly.pdbx_strand_id
1 'polypeptide(L)'
;MKITEKYVLNLILSIILVFSLAGSGAALFAKQYLLDADTFIAVSDEKDIPQKAYDEINEYFTQSAAYSRIPADVYMSALTVDNVKMLIDLRIQHMFTYIYAVGSGELEEQDFNDTDGIDFEQLEQNITNYFDEFAKENNVEVNDEYTAQLVNTIDTAKNEIMNITDIYMISLIHETGIIAKVRSIYNYIDPIIYACAGISLVCVILIVVLSRKNIGSAFYWISVSVMCTAVLGLIPTLYLKLSGITDKLIVRNECVYAAFTGLFSKIISTLLFTEIIIFAVGVILLAAGGLISKLSGKKA
;
A
#
# COMPACT_ATOMS: atom_id res chain seq x y z
N MET A 1 16.20 -24.58 -41.21
CA MET A 1 15.08 -23.71 -40.80
C MET A 1 14.94 -22.59 -41.80
N LYS A 2 13.79 -22.53 -42.48
CA LYS A 2 13.46 -21.50 -43.48
C LYS A 2 13.35 -20.12 -42.78
N ILE A 3 13.52 -19.03 -43.51
CA ILE A 3 13.44 -17.66 -42.96
C ILE A 3 12.08 -17.43 -42.27
N THR A 4 11.00 -17.94 -42.87
CA THR A 4 9.63 -17.84 -42.33
C THR A 4 9.45 -18.55 -40.99
N GLU A 5 10.07 -19.73 -40.81
CA GLU A 5 9.98 -20.48 -39.55
C GLU A 5 10.66 -19.72 -38.40
N LYS A 6 11.81 -19.07 -38.67
CA LYS A 6 12.52 -18.27 -37.65
C LYS A 6 11.73 -17.05 -37.23
N TYR A 7 11.05 -16.40 -38.18
CA TYR A 7 10.21 -15.25 -37.90
C TYR A 7 9.02 -15.62 -37.01
N VAL A 8 8.32 -16.71 -37.35
CA VAL A 8 7.19 -17.22 -36.53
C VAL A 8 7.65 -17.61 -35.12
N LEU A 9 8.81 -18.26 -35.00
CA LEU A 9 9.32 -18.64 -33.69
C LEU A 9 9.72 -17.43 -32.83
N ASN A 10 10.36 -16.43 -33.42
CA ASN A 10 10.67 -15.17 -32.74
C ASN A 10 9.39 -14.41 -32.32
N LEU A 11 8.34 -14.45 -33.15
CA LEU A 11 7.05 -13.86 -32.80
C LEU A 11 6.44 -14.55 -31.57
N ILE A 12 6.39 -15.89 -31.55
CA ILE A 12 5.86 -16.64 -30.40
C ILE A 12 6.67 -16.33 -29.14
N LEU A 13 8.00 -16.35 -29.23
CA LEU A 13 8.89 -16.00 -28.11
C LEU A 13 8.67 -14.55 -27.64
N SER A 14 8.42 -13.61 -28.56
CA SER A 14 8.15 -12.22 -28.21
C SER A 14 6.84 -12.04 -27.45
N ILE A 15 5.79 -12.82 -27.77
CA ILE A 15 4.51 -12.80 -27.07
C ILE A 15 4.69 -13.37 -25.65
N ILE A 16 5.39 -14.50 -25.51
CA ILE A 16 5.68 -15.09 -24.20
C ILE A 16 6.51 -14.11 -23.36
N LEU A 17 7.51 -13.46 -23.96
CA LEU A 17 8.33 -12.46 -23.31
C LEU A 17 7.50 -11.28 -22.81
N VAL A 18 6.52 -10.78 -23.59
CA VAL A 18 5.64 -9.67 -23.16
C VAL A 18 4.90 -10.01 -21.87
N PHE A 19 4.23 -11.17 -21.81
CA PHE A 19 3.47 -11.58 -20.63
C PHE A 19 4.36 -11.93 -19.44
N SER A 20 5.54 -12.48 -19.70
CA SER A 20 6.51 -12.83 -18.68
C SER A 20 7.14 -11.59 -18.03
N LEU A 21 7.45 -10.55 -18.83
CA LEU A 21 7.88 -9.25 -18.32
C LEU A 21 6.75 -8.54 -17.57
N ALA A 22 5.53 -8.58 -18.10
CA ALA A 22 4.36 -8.00 -17.42
C ALA A 22 4.10 -8.67 -16.06
N GLY A 23 4.17 -10.00 -15.99
CA GLY A 23 3.95 -10.75 -14.75
C GLY A 23 5.02 -10.47 -13.69
N SER A 24 6.30 -10.47 -14.07
CA SER A 24 7.39 -10.13 -13.14
C SER A 24 7.35 -8.66 -12.71
N GLY A 25 7.08 -7.73 -13.64
CA GLY A 25 6.93 -6.31 -13.35
C GLY A 25 5.76 -6.03 -12.40
N ALA A 26 4.59 -6.62 -12.65
CA ALA A 26 3.42 -6.47 -11.80
C ALA A 26 3.64 -7.07 -10.40
N ALA A 27 4.27 -8.24 -10.29
CA ALA A 27 4.56 -8.87 -9.01
C ALA A 27 5.59 -8.08 -8.19
N LEU A 28 6.65 -7.57 -8.84
CA LEU A 28 7.63 -6.68 -8.20
C LEU A 28 6.98 -5.38 -7.73
N PHE A 29 6.15 -4.76 -8.57
CA PHE A 29 5.43 -3.54 -8.23
C PHE A 29 4.49 -3.77 -7.05
N ALA A 30 3.74 -4.88 -7.05
CA ALA A 30 2.88 -5.25 -5.94
C ALA A 30 3.68 -5.41 -4.63
N LYS A 31 4.84 -6.09 -4.68
CA LYS A 31 5.70 -6.25 -3.50
C LYS A 31 6.24 -4.92 -2.96
N GLN A 32 6.67 -4.03 -3.84
CA GLN A 32 7.39 -2.80 -3.46
C GLN A 32 6.48 -1.63 -3.09
N TYR A 33 5.24 -1.59 -3.61
CA TYR A 33 4.37 -0.42 -3.45
C TYR A 33 2.96 -0.76 -2.96
N LEU A 34 2.42 -1.94 -3.27
CA LEU A 34 1.07 -2.32 -2.81
C LEU A 34 1.11 -3.06 -1.47
N LEU A 35 2.17 -3.81 -1.23
CA LEU A 35 2.32 -4.68 -0.06
C LEU A 35 3.53 -4.27 0.78
N ASP A 36 3.65 -2.95 0.99
CA ASP A 36 4.76 -2.30 1.66
C ASP A 36 4.25 -1.27 2.67
N ALA A 37 4.65 -1.40 3.94
CA ALA A 37 4.23 -0.52 5.02
C ALA A 37 4.71 0.91 4.81
N ASP A 38 5.95 1.08 4.34
CA ASP A 38 6.58 2.39 4.17
C ASP A 38 5.80 3.23 3.13
N THR A 39 5.24 2.60 2.10
CA THR A 39 4.40 3.29 1.12
C THR A 39 3.14 3.89 1.77
N PHE A 40 2.49 3.18 2.70
CA PHE A 40 1.30 3.67 3.39
C PHE A 40 1.65 4.77 4.39
N ILE A 41 2.73 4.58 5.16
CA ILE A 41 3.24 5.59 6.12
C ILE A 41 3.66 6.87 5.38
N ALA A 42 4.40 6.74 4.27
CA ALA A 42 4.83 7.89 3.48
C ALA A 42 3.65 8.69 2.92
N VAL A 43 2.55 8.03 2.54
CA VAL A 43 1.32 8.70 2.12
C VAL A 43 0.64 9.40 3.29
N SER A 44 0.59 8.76 4.46
CA SER A 44 0.08 9.36 5.70
C SER A 44 0.79 10.69 6.00
N ASP A 45 2.11 10.69 5.89
CA ASP A 45 2.95 11.87 6.14
C ASP A 45 2.80 12.93 5.04
N GLU A 46 2.80 12.54 3.75
CA GLU A 46 2.65 13.46 2.62
C GLU A 46 1.29 14.18 2.63
N LYS A 47 0.25 13.54 3.18
CA LYS A 47 -1.12 14.07 3.24
C LYS A 47 -1.51 14.68 4.58
N ASP A 48 -0.56 14.77 5.52
CA ASP A 48 -0.77 15.32 6.87
C ASP A 48 -1.94 14.61 7.60
N ILE A 49 -2.07 13.30 7.38
CA ILE A 49 -3.14 12.51 7.99
C ILE A 49 -3.08 12.50 9.52
N PRO A 50 -1.89 12.43 10.17
CA PRO A 50 -1.83 12.50 11.64
C PRO A 50 -2.43 13.78 12.21
N GLN A 51 -2.21 14.93 11.56
CA GLN A 51 -2.81 16.19 11.98
C GLN A 51 -4.33 16.16 11.79
N LYS A 52 -4.82 15.69 10.64
CA LYS A 52 -6.27 15.57 10.39
C LYS A 52 -6.96 14.65 11.39
N ALA A 53 -6.34 13.52 11.71
CA ALA A 53 -6.86 12.58 12.69
C ALA A 53 -6.87 13.20 14.10
N TYR A 54 -5.82 13.94 14.47
CA TYR A 54 -5.79 14.69 15.73
C TYR A 54 -6.93 15.72 15.81
N ASP A 55 -7.16 16.47 14.73
CA ASP A 55 -8.22 17.47 14.65
C ASP A 55 -9.61 16.81 14.72
N GLU A 56 -9.80 15.65 14.09
CA GLU A 56 -11.04 14.87 14.15
C GLU A 56 -11.29 14.31 15.57
N ILE A 57 -10.25 13.83 16.26
CA ILE A 57 -10.35 13.40 17.67
C ILE A 57 -10.77 14.58 18.54
N ASN A 58 -10.15 15.75 18.35
CA ASN A 58 -10.50 16.96 19.10
C ASN A 58 -11.94 17.40 18.84
N GLU A 59 -12.39 17.36 17.58
CA GLU A 59 -13.77 17.68 17.22
C GLU A 59 -14.76 16.72 17.89
N TYR A 60 -14.48 15.41 17.85
CA TYR A 60 -15.30 14.40 18.52
C TYR A 60 -15.45 14.69 20.01
N PHE A 61 -14.35 14.89 20.74
CA PHE A 61 -14.41 15.13 22.18
C PHE A 61 -15.00 16.51 22.54
N THR A 62 -14.84 17.51 21.66
CA THR A 62 -15.50 18.81 21.82
C THR A 62 -17.01 18.68 21.70
N GLN A 63 -17.49 17.91 20.71
CA GLN A 63 -18.92 17.62 20.58
C GLN A 63 -19.42 16.73 21.73
N SER A 64 -18.59 15.79 22.20
CA SER A 64 -18.96 14.88 23.27
C SER A 64 -19.13 15.55 24.63
N ALA A 65 -18.40 16.63 24.87
CA ALA A 65 -18.50 17.42 26.10
C ALA A 65 -19.93 17.95 26.33
N ALA A 66 -20.71 18.20 25.27
CA ALA A 66 -22.08 18.69 25.38
C ALA A 66 -23.04 17.71 26.08
N TYR A 67 -22.82 16.40 25.95
CA TYR A 67 -23.66 15.37 26.57
C TYR A 67 -22.97 14.65 27.74
N SER A 68 -21.66 14.42 27.68
CA SER A 68 -20.91 13.77 28.76
C SER A 68 -20.61 14.70 29.93
N ARG A 69 -20.60 16.01 29.69
CA ARG A 69 -20.11 17.05 30.61
C ARG A 69 -18.64 16.90 31.01
N ILE A 70 -17.89 16.04 30.33
CA ILE A 70 -16.45 15.93 30.50
C ILE A 70 -15.81 16.87 29.48
N PRO A 71 -15.08 17.90 29.92
CA PRO A 71 -14.40 18.82 29.02
C PRO A 71 -13.42 18.10 28.08
N ALA A 72 -13.30 18.58 26.84
CA ALA A 72 -12.46 17.95 25.83
C ALA A 72 -10.96 17.94 26.21
N ASP A 73 -10.50 18.92 26.99
CA ASP A 73 -9.11 19.02 27.45
C ASP A 73 -8.69 17.86 28.36
N VAL A 74 -9.62 17.25 29.09
CA VAL A 74 -9.38 16.03 29.88
C VAL A 74 -8.84 14.90 28.98
N TYR A 75 -9.41 14.76 27.78
CA TYR A 75 -8.96 13.78 26.79
C TYR A 75 -7.74 14.27 26.01
N MET A 76 -7.82 15.50 25.47
CA MET A 76 -6.86 16.02 24.51
C MET A 76 -5.50 16.37 25.11
N SER A 77 -5.42 16.65 26.41
CA SER A 77 -4.13 16.96 27.08
C SER A 77 -3.19 15.76 27.18
N ALA A 78 -3.70 14.53 27.01
CA ALA A 78 -2.90 13.31 26.93
C ALA A 78 -2.44 12.98 25.50
N LEU A 79 -2.93 13.71 24.50
CA LEU A 79 -2.68 13.42 23.10
C LEU A 79 -1.82 14.50 22.46
N THR A 80 -0.92 14.05 21.59
CA THR A 80 -0.15 14.89 20.68
C THR A 80 -0.31 14.36 19.27
N VAL A 81 0.01 15.19 18.27
CA VAL A 81 0.02 14.75 16.87
C VAL A 81 1.02 13.60 16.67
N ASP A 82 2.14 13.61 17.39
CA ASP A 82 3.14 12.53 17.35
C ASP A 82 2.59 11.21 17.93
N ASN A 83 1.81 11.27 19.00
CA ASN A 83 1.13 10.09 19.54
C ASN A 83 0.15 9.52 18.51
N VAL A 84 -0.65 10.39 17.86
CA VAL A 84 -1.58 9.99 16.80
C VAL A 84 -0.86 9.38 15.59
N LYS A 85 0.28 9.96 15.18
CA LYS A 85 1.13 9.38 14.14
C LYS A 85 1.62 7.98 14.52
N MET A 86 2.11 7.82 15.75
CA MET A 86 2.59 6.52 16.23
C MET A 86 1.48 5.45 16.20
N LEU A 87 0.25 5.80 16.58
CA LEU A 87 -0.91 4.90 16.49
C LEU A 87 -1.18 4.44 15.06
N ILE A 88 -1.22 5.39 14.12
CA ILE A 88 -1.43 5.11 12.69
C ILE A 88 -0.31 4.21 12.14
N ASP A 89 0.94 4.56 12.42
CA ASP A 89 2.11 3.86 11.91
C ASP A 89 2.20 2.44 12.47
N LEU A 90 1.97 2.26 13.78
CA LEU A 90 1.94 0.94 14.43
C LEU A 90 0.86 0.05 13.81
N ARG A 91 -0.33 0.59 13.56
CA ARG A 91 -1.41 -0.21 12.97
C ARG A 91 -1.10 -0.65 11.54
N ILE A 92 -0.53 0.24 10.73
CA ILE A 92 -0.05 -0.11 9.38
C ILE A 92 1.04 -1.19 9.48
N GLN A 93 1.99 -1.04 10.39
CA GLN A 93 3.07 -2.02 10.60
C GLN A 93 2.54 -3.37 11.08
N HIS A 94 1.57 -3.40 11.99
CA HIS A 94 0.93 -4.63 12.45
C HIS A 94 0.24 -5.34 11.27
N MET A 95 -0.52 -4.62 10.44
CA MET A 95 -1.15 -5.18 9.24
C MET A 95 -0.12 -5.87 8.34
N PHE A 96 0.98 -5.20 8.04
CA PHE A 96 2.00 -5.75 7.15
C PHE A 96 2.83 -6.86 7.81
N THR A 97 3.11 -6.76 9.11
CA THR A 97 3.75 -7.82 9.88
C THR A 97 2.93 -9.10 9.80
N TYR A 98 1.61 -9.01 9.97
CA TYR A 98 0.70 -10.15 9.80
C TYR A 98 0.74 -10.72 8.37
N ILE A 99 0.74 -9.85 7.35
CA ILE A 99 0.83 -10.27 5.94
C ILE A 99 2.16 -10.98 5.66
N TYR A 100 3.27 -10.53 6.27
CA TYR A 100 4.61 -11.08 6.07
C TYR A 100 4.92 -12.28 6.97
N ALA A 101 4.14 -12.53 8.00
CA ALA A 101 4.34 -13.65 8.90
C ALA A 101 3.94 -14.95 8.18
N VAL A 102 4.86 -15.51 7.42
CA VAL A 102 4.65 -16.71 6.59
C VAL A 102 5.11 -17.96 7.34
N GLY A 103 4.23 -18.94 7.51
CA GLY A 103 4.60 -20.33 7.80
C GLY A 103 5.09 -20.64 9.23
N SER A 104 4.95 -19.75 10.20
CA SER A 104 5.44 -19.97 11.57
C SER A 104 4.62 -20.94 12.43
N GLY A 105 3.52 -21.52 11.92
CA GLY A 105 2.80 -22.62 12.59
C GLY A 105 2.09 -22.27 13.91
N GLU A 106 2.46 -21.17 14.55
CA GLU A 106 1.83 -20.56 15.72
C GLU A 106 1.55 -19.11 15.35
N LEU A 107 0.33 -18.76 14.98
CA LEU A 107 -0.03 -17.34 14.93
C LEU A 107 -1.50 -17.21 15.30
N GLU A 108 -1.71 -16.75 16.53
CA GLU A 108 -2.98 -16.29 17.08
C GLU A 108 -3.62 -15.28 16.13
N GLU A 109 -4.95 -15.19 16.13
CA GLU A 109 -5.66 -14.04 15.59
C GLU A 109 -5.01 -12.79 16.17
N GLN A 110 -4.28 -12.04 15.33
CA GLN A 110 -3.76 -10.75 15.75
C GLN A 110 -4.97 -9.81 15.75
N ASP A 111 -5.46 -9.46 16.93
CA ASP A 111 -6.46 -8.43 17.04
C ASP A 111 -5.78 -7.12 16.63
N PHE A 112 -6.18 -6.56 15.49
CA PHE A 112 -5.68 -5.27 15.02
C PHE A 112 -6.19 -4.11 15.87
N ASN A 113 -7.13 -4.41 16.78
CA ASN A 113 -7.56 -3.53 17.86
C ASN A 113 -6.82 -3.80 19.18
N ASP A 114 -5.90 -4.77 19.23
CA ASP A 114 -5.10 -5.00 20.43
C ASP A 114 -4.29 -3.76 20.75
N THR A 115 -4.53 -3.25 21.96
CA THR A 115 -3.90 -2.05 22.50
C THR A 115 -2.55 -2.34 23.13
N ASP A 116 -2.10 -3.60 23.17
CA ASP A 116 -0.79 -3.96 23.70
C ASP A 116 0.34 -3.25 22.93
N GLY A 117 1.02 -2.35 23.63
CA GLY A 117 2.09 -1.49 23.08
C GLY A 117 1.66 -0.04 22.83
N ILE A 118 0.39 0.31 23.04
CA ILE A 118 -0.11 1.68 22.96
C ILE A 118 -0.21 2.27 24.36
N ASP A 119 0.54 3.35 24.60
CA ASP A 119 0.54 4.05 25.89
C ASP A 119 -0.64 5.03 26.00
N PHE A 120 -1.71 4.58 26.68
CA PHE A 120 -2.83 5.41 27.09
C PHE A 120 -2.76 5.80 28.58
N GLU A 121 -1.64 5.58 29.27
CA GLU A 121 -1.54 5.78 30.73
C GLU A 121 -1.88 7.22 31.12
N GLN A 122 -1.41 8.19 30.35
CA GLN A 122 -1.72 9.60 30.61
C GLN A 122 -3.21 9.93 30.39
N LEU A 123 -3.86 9.30 29.40
CA LEU A 123 -5.29 9.46 29.15
C LEU A 123 -6.11 8.89 30.30
N GLU A 124 -5.76 7.68 30.76
CA GLU A 124 -6.39 7.02 31.91
C GLU A 124 -6.25 7.87 33.18
N GLN A 125 -5.05 8.40 33.43
CA GLN A 125 -4.79 9.26 34.58
C GLN A 125 -5.59 10.55 34.53
N ASN A 126 -5.66 11.22 33.37
CA ASN A 126 -6.42 12.47 33.24
C ASN A 126 -7.92 12.27 33.49
N ILE A 127 -8.52 11.22 32.92
CA ILE A 127 -9.93 10.90 33.14
C ILE A 127 -10.17 10.50 34.60
N THR A 128 -9.29 9.68 35.19
CA THR A 128 -9.40 9.28 36.60
C THR A 128 -9.32 10.48 37.54
N ASN A 129 -8.37 11.39 37.31
CA ASN A 129 -8.22 12.61 38.11
C ASN A 129 -9.46 13.51 38.00
N TYR A 130 -10.03 13.67 36.81
CA TYR A 130 -11.25 14.43 36.61
C TYR A 130 -12.44 13.83 37.38
N PHE A 131 -12.60 12.51 37.34
CA PHE A 131 -13.62 11.81 38.12
C PHE A 131 -13.38 12.00 39.63
N ASP A 132 -12.15 11.82 40.12
CA ASP A 132 -11.84 11.97 41.54
C ASP A 132 -12.12 13.39 42.06
N GLU A 133 -11.81 14.42 41.28
CA GLU A 133 -12.13 15.81 41.60
C GLU A 133 -13.64 16.05 41.61
N PHE A 134 -14.36 15.56 40.58
CA PHE A 134 -15.81 15.66 40.49
C PHE A 134 -16.51 15.01 41.69
N ALA A 135 -16.07 13.82 42.11
CA ALA A 135 -16.63 13.11 43.25
C ALA A 135 -16.41 13.88 44.57
N LYS A 136 -15.21 14.44 44.76
CA LYS A 136 -14.88 15.26 45.94
C LYS A 136 -15.71 16.53 46.00
N GLU A 137 -15.84 17.26 44.89
CA GLU A 137 -16.58 18.53 44.84
C GLU A 137 -18.08 18.35 45.03
N ASN A 138 -18.64 17.26 44.49
CA ASN A 138 -20.09 17.02 44.50
C ASN A 138 -20.54 16.05 45.61
N ASN A 139 -19.62 15.60 46.48
CA ASN A 139 -19.89 14.61 47.55
C ASN A 139 -20.54 13.32 47.02
N VAL A 140 -20.05 12.84 45.86
CA VAL A 140 -20.53 11.59 45.25
C VAL A 140 -19.86 10.41 45.96
N GLU A 141 -20.64 9.41 46.34
CA GLU A 141 -20.12 8.17 46.94
C GLU A 141 -19.43 7.33 45.86
N VAL A 142 -18.14 7.01 46.08
CA VAL A 142 -17.37 6.14 45.19
C VAL A 142 -17.80 4.69 45.45
N ASN A 143 -18.74 4.21 44.64
CA ASN A 143 -19.27 2.87 44.68
C ASN A 143 -18.90 2.08 43.41
N ASP A 144 -19.36 0.83 43.33
CA ASP A 144 -19.09 -0.04 42.17
C ASP A 144 -19.66 0.55 40.86
N GLU A 145 -20.81 1.23 40.92
CA GLU A 145 -21.44 1.86 39.75
C GLU A 145 -20.61 3.05 39.23
N TYR A 146 -20.05 3.87 40.13
CA TYR A 146 -19.16 4.96 39.81
C TYR A 146 -17.86 4.46 39.15
N THR A 147 -17.27 3.42 39.72
CA THR A 147 -16.06 2.79 39.19
C THR A 147 -16.31 2.20 37.80
N ALA A 148 -17.47 1.56 37.60
CA ALA A 148 -17.87 1.06 36.29
C ALA A 148 -18.06 2.18 35.26
N GLN A 149 -18.60 3.34 35.64
CA GLN A 149 -18.71 4.50 34.75
C GLN A 149 -17.35 5.08 34.37
N LEU A 150 -16.41 5.17 35.32
CA LEU A 150 -15.03 5.60 35.06
C LEU A 150 -14.37 4.68 34.03
N VAL A 151 -14.40 3.36 34.27
CA VAL A 151 -13.80 2.37 33.36
C VAL A 151 -14.44 2.44 31.97
N ASN A 152 -15.77 2.49 31.88
CA ASN A 152 -16.47 2.61 30.61
C ASN A 152 -16.13 3.92 29.86
N THR A 153 -15.93 5.03 30.60
CA THR A 153 -15.52 6.31 30.00
C THR A 153 -14.12 6.22 29.41
N ILE A 154 -13.18 5.61 30.14
CA ILE A 154 -11.82 5.36 29.68
C ILE A 154 -11.84 4.48 28.43
N ASP A 155 -12.56 3.35 28.47
CA ASP A 155 -12.63 2.39 27.36
C ASP A 155 -13.27 3.01 26.12
N THR A 156 -14.35 3.79 26.31
CA THR A 156 -14.99 4.53 25.21
C THR A 156 -14.03 5.53 24.57
N ALA A 157 -13.28 6.28 25.38
CA ALA A 157 -12.31 7.25 24.86
C ALA A 157 -11.19 6.57 24.06
N LYS A 158 -10.62 5.48 24.60
CA LYS A 158 -9.60 4.67 23.89
C LYS A 158 -10.13 4.14 22.57
N ASN A 159 -11.33 3.54 22.58
CA ASN A 159 -11.94 2.95 21.39
C ASN A 159 -12.18 4.00 20.31
N GLU A 160 -12.59 5.22 20.65
CA GLU A 160 -12.83 6.25 19.64
C GLU A 160 -11.55 6.83 19.07
N ILE A 161 -10.51 7.01 19.88
CA ILE A 161 -9.18 7.35 19.38
C ILE A 161 -8.68 6.26 18.42
N MET A 162 -8.87 4.99 18.79
CA MET A 162 -8.49 3.84 17.97
C MET A 162 -9.30 3.79 16.66
N ASN A 163 -10.60 4.08 16.69
CA ASN A 163 -11.45 4.08 15.51
C ASN A 163 -11.07 5.20 14.54
N ILE A 164 -10.83 6.42 15.05
CA ILE A 164 -10.44 7.57 14.20
C ILE A 164 -9.05 7.35 13.60
N THR A 165 -8.13 6.73 14.34
CA THR A 165 -6.80 6.37 13.82
C THR A 165 -6.81 5.17 12.87
N ASP A 166 -7.95 4.50 12.65
CA ASP A 166 -8.11 3.48 11.61
C ASP A 166 -8.26 4.06 10.20
N ILE A 167 -7.29 4.87 9.77
CA ILE A 167 -7.40 5.69 8.56
C ILE A 167 -7.56 4.87 7.27
N TYR A 168 -7.10 3.61 7.28
CA TYR A 168 -7.22 2.67 6.17
C TYR A 168 -8.31 1.62 6.37
N MET A 169 -9.14 1.76 7.42
CA MET A 169 -10.20 0.81 7.76
C MET A 169 -9.68 -0.63 7.91
N ILE A 170 -8.50 -0.77 8.52
CA ILE A 170 -7.78 -2.05 8.65
C ILE A 170 -8.64 -3.04 9.43
N SER A 171 -9.30 -2.60 10.50
CA SER A 171 -10.17 -3.48 11.31
C SER A 171 -11.32 -4.04 10.48
N LEU A 172 -11.96 -3.21 9.64
CA LEU A 172 -13.02 -3.66 8.72
C LEU A 172 -12.49 -4.58 7.61
N ILE A 173 -11.32 -4.30 7.04
CA ILE A 173 -10.69 -5.15 6.02
C ILE A 173 -10.27 -6.50 6.63
N HIS A 174 -9.89 -6.51 7.91
CA HIS A 174 -9.57 -7.73 8.65
C HIS A 174 -10.81 -8.61 8.82
N GLU A 175 -11.91 -8.06 9.35
CA GLU A 175 -13.17 -8.78 9.58
C GLU A 175 -13.75 -9.42 8.31
N THR A 176 -13.56 -8.77 7.16
CA THR A 176 -14.01 -9.30 5.85
C THR A 176 -13.13 -10.45 5.32
N GLY A 177 -12.05 -10.79 6.01
CA GLY A 177 -11.10 -11.84 5.63
C GLY A 177 -10.22 -11.48 4.42
N ILE A 178 -10.19 -10.20 4.01
CA ILE A 178 -9.40 -9.75 2.86
C ILE A 178 -7.90 -9.82 3.21
N ILE A 179 -7.49 -9.40 4.40
CA ILE A 179 -6.07 -9.45 4.83
C ILE A 179 -5.53 -10.88 4.77
N ALA A 180 -6.31 -11.87 5.21
CA ALA A 180 -5.94 -13.29 5.12
C ALA A 180 -5.77 -13.77 3.66
N LYS A 181 -6.60 -13.28 2.73
CA LYS A 181 -6.43 -13.57 1.30
C LYS A 181 -5.17 -12.92 0.73
N VAL A 182 -4.90 -11.67 1.09
CA VAL A 182 -3.68 -10.94 0.68
C VAL A 182 -2.43 -11.67 1.18
N ARG A 183 -2.41 -12.10 2.45
CA ARG A 183 -1.34 -12.92 3.03
C ARG A 183 -1.12 -14.22 2.25
N SER A 184 -2.18 -14.93 1.91
CA SER A 184 -2.08 -16.16 1.10
C SER A 184 -1.44 -15.88 -0.27
N ILE A 185 -1.78 -14.76 -0.91
CA ILE A 185 -1.19 -14.33 -2.19
C ILE A 185 0.27 -13.92 -2.03
N TYR A 186 0.63 -13.24 -0.93
CA TYR A 186 1.99 -12.75 -0.66
C TYR A 186 3.03 -13.88 -0.76
N ASN A 187 2.70 -15.08 -0.28
CA ASN A 187 3.56 -16.27 -0.37
C ASN A 187 3.97 -16.65 -1.79
N TYR A 188 3.14 -16.31 -2.78
CA TYR A 188 3.39 -16.65 -4.18
C TYR A 188 4.11 -15.53 -4.94
N ILE A 189 4.22 -14.33 -4.37
CA ILE A 189 4.81 -13.18 -5.06
C ILE A 189 6.26 -13.45 -5.44
N ASP A 190 7.09 -13.90 -4.50
CA ASP A 190 8.50 -14.20 -4.78
C ASP A 190 8.67 -15.33 -5.81
N PRO A 191 8.00 -16.50 -5.67
CA PRO A 191 7.99 -17.53 -6.70
C PRO A 191 7.56 -17.02 -8.07
N ILE A 192 6.52 -16.17 -8.15
CA ILE A 192 6.04 -15.59 -9.41
C ILE A 192 7.11 -14.70 -10.03
N ILE A 193 7.76 -13.83 -9.25
CA ILE A 193 8.84 -12.96 -9.73
C ILE A 193 9.95 -13.82 -10.36
N TYR A 194 10.44 -14.83 -9.65
CA TYR A 194 11.53 -15.68 -10.15
C TYR A 194 11.12 -16.53 -11.35
N ALA A 195 9.92 -17.11 -11.34
CA ALA A 195 9.41 -17.91 -12.47
C ALA A 195 9.27 -17.06 -13.73
N CYS A 196 8.64 -15.89 -13.62
CA CYS A 196 8.47 -14.97 -14.73
C CYS A 196 9.83 -14.41 -15.19
N ALA A 197 10.72 -14.00 -14.29
CA ALA A 197 12.05 -13.53 -14.68
C ALA A 197 12.86 -14.61 -15.41
N GLY A 198 12.78 -15.87 -14.95
CA GLY A 198 13.41 -17.02 -15.60
C GLY A 198 12.88 -17.28 -17.02
N ILE A 199 11.56 -17.25 -17.21
CA ILE A 199 10.94 -17.39 -18.55
C ILE A 199 11.39 -16.26 -19.47
N SER A 200 11.44 -15.02 -18.98
CA SER A 200 11.92 -13.86 -19.74
C SER A 200 13.37 -14.04 -20.19
N LEU A 201 14.25 -14.48 -19.28
CA LEU A 201 15.66 -14.75 -19.59
C LEU A 201 15.80 -15.83 -20.68
N VAL A 202 15.08 -16.95 -20.55
CA VAL A 202 15.09 -18.03 -21.55
C VAL A 202 14.62 -17.53 -22.91
N CYS A 203 13.55 -16.73 -22.95
CA CYS A 203 13.04 -16.15 -24.20
C CYS A 203 14.07 -15.24 -24.86
N VAL A 204 14.73 -14.37 -24.08
CA VAL A 204 15.80 -13.49 -24.59
C VAL A 204 16.96 -14.30 -25.17
N ILE A 205 17.43 -15.34 -24.47
CA ILE A 205 18.51 -16.21 -24.94
C ILE A 205 18.11 -16.89 -26.27
N LEU A 206 16.91 -17.46 -26.34
CA LEU A 206 16.43 -18.13 -27.55
C LEU A 206 16.32 -17.16 -28.73
N ILE A 207 15.78 -15.95 -28.52
CA ILE A 207 15.70 -14.91 -29.56
C ILE A 207 17.09 -14.53 -30.08
N VAL A 208 18.07 -14.37 -29.18
CA VAL A 208 19.47 -14.06 -29.55
C VAL A 208 20.09 -15.23 -30.33
N VAL A 209 19.91 -16.47 -29.88
CA VAL A 209 20.46 -17.67 -30.55
C VAL A 209 19.86 -17.86 -31.95
N LEU A 210 18.55 -17.65 -32.12
CA LEU A 210 17.87 -17.76 -33.42
C LEU A 210 18.32 -16.66 -34.39
N SER A 211 18.57 -15.48 -33.83
CA SER A 211 18.98 -14.28 -34.55
C SER A 211 20.50 -14.10 -34.59
N ARG A 212 21.30 -15.12 -34.21
CA ARG A 212 22.77 -15.03 -34.12
C ARG A 212 23.49 -14.53 -35.38
N LYS A 213 22.88 -14.69 -36.55
CA LYS A 213 23.42 -14.21 -37.84
C LYS A 213 23.10 -12.73 -38.13
N ASN A 214 22.11 -12.17 -37.44
CA ASN A 214 21.72 -10.77 -37.51
C ASN A 214 21.28 -10.30 -36.11
N ILE A 215 22.26 -9.91 -35.29
CA ILE A 215 22.02 -9.45 -33.92
C ILE A 215 21.06 -8.26 -33.87
N GLY A 216 21.05 -7.40 -34.89
CA GLY A 216 20.08 -6.29 -34.97
C GLY A 216 18.63 -6.76 -34.97
N SER A 217 18.35 -7.95 -35.54
CA SER A 217 17.03 -8.56 -35.45
C SER A 217 16.70 -9.02 -34.03
N ALA A 218 17.66 -9.47 -33.23
CA ALA A 218 17.43 -9.85 -31.83
C ALA A 218 17.01 -8.63 -31.00
N PHE A 219 17.73 -7.52 -31.15
CA PHE A 219 17.42 -6.26 -30.48
C PHE A 219 16.04 -5.74 -30.87
N TYR A 220 15.66 -5.84 -32.14
CA TYR A 220 14.31 -5.50 -32.59
C TYR A 220 13.24 -6.29 -31.82
N TRP A 221 13.31 -7.62 -31.81
CA TRP A 221 12.30 -8.44 -31.13
C TRP A 221 12.22 -8.17 -29.63
N ILE A 222 13.36 -8.03 -28.95
CA ILE A 222 13.41 -7.73 -27.52
C ILE A 222 12.82 -6.34 -27.24
N SER A 223 13.22 -5.32 -28.02
CA SER A 223 12.74 -3.95 -27.84
C SER A 223 11.22 -3.84 -28.03
N VAL A 224 10.68 -4.49 -29.06
CA VAL A 224 9.23 -4.49 -29.33
C VAL A 224 8.49 -5.18 -28.18
N SER A 225 9.00 -6.30 -27.65
CA SER A 225 8.41 -6.94 -26.46
C SER A 225 8.41 -6.00 -25.25
N VAL A 226 9.54 -5.36 -24.93
CA VAL A 226 9.64 -4.42 -23.80
C VAL A 226 8.67 -3.25 -23.97
N MET A 227 8.59 -2.67 -25.16
CA MET A 227 7.65 -1.58 -25.46
C MET A 227 6.20 -2.04 -25.35
N CYS A 228 5.85 -3.23 -25.86
CA CYS A 228 4.52 -3.79 -25.74
C CYS A 228 4.13 -4.03 -24.28
N THR A 229 5.02 -4.57 -23.45
CA THR A 229 4.79 -4.72 -22.01
C THR A 229 4.49 -3.37 -21.38
N ALA A 230 5.29 -2.35 -21.67
CA ALA A 230 5.06 -1.01 -21.13
C ALA A 230 3.72 -0.41 -21.57
N VAL A 231 3.34 -0.58 -22.83
CA VAL A 231 2.06 -0.09 -23.35
C VAL A 231 0.87 -0.79 -22.67
N LEU A 232 0.98 -2.08 -22.36
CA LEU A 232 -0.05 -2.82 -21.61
C LEU A 232 -0.29 -2.24 -20.22
N GLY A 233 0.77 -1.75 -19.55
CA GLY A 233 0.66 -1.05 -18.25
C GLY A 233 0.23 0.41 -18.38
N LEU A 234 0.75 1.13 -19.38
CA LEU A 234 0.48 2.56 -19.59
C LEU A 234 -0.97 2.86 -19.93
N ILE A 235 -1.60 2.09 -20.83
CA ILE A 235 -2.95 2.43 -21.29
C ILE A 235 -3.97 2.42 -20.14
N PRO A 236 -4.06 1.34 -19.31
CA PRO A 236 -4.99 1.31 -18.19
C PRO A 236 -4.67 2.38 -17.13
N THR A 237 -3.38 2.61 -16.85
CA THR A 237 -2.98 3.59 -15.82
C THR A 237 -3.24 5.03 -16.23
N LEU A 238 -3.02 5.35 -17.50
CA LEU A 238 -3.38 6.65 -18.06
C LEU A 238 -4.90 6.86 -18.00
N TYR A 239 -5.69 5.83 -18.33
CA TYR A 239 -7.14 5.87 -18.18
C TYR A 239 -7.56 6.12 -16.74
N LEU A 240 -6.99 5.38 -15.77
CA LEU A 240 -7.27 5.58 -14.34
C LEU A 240 -6.95 7.01 -13.90
N LYS A 241 -5.79 7.55 -14.30
CA LYS A 241 -5.39 8.93 -13.97
C LYS A 241 -6.32 9.98 -14.59
N LEU A 242 -6.71 9.82 -15.85
CA LEU A 242 -7.56 10.78 -16.56
C LEU A 242 -9.04 10.71 -16.15
N SER A 243 -9.50 9.54 -15.71
CA SER A 243 -10.90 9.32 -15.32
C SER A 243 -11.31 10.02 -14.02
N GLY A 244 -10.33 10.47 -13.22
CA GLY A 244 -10.56 11.11 -11.92
C GLY A 244 -11.31 10.21 -10.94
N ILE A 245 -11.14 8.88 -11.04
CA ILE A 245 -11.85 7.92 -10.17
C ILE A 245 -11.54 8.17 -8.69
N THR A 246 -10.30 8.58 -8.37
CA THR A 246 -9.88 8.94 -7.00
C THR A 246 -10.73 10.06 -6.42
N ASP A 247 -11.06 11.05 -7.24
CA ASP A 247 -11.78 12.26 -6.80
C ASP A 247 -13.29 12.00 -6.67
N LYS A 248 -13.77 10.87 -7.21
CA LYS A 248 -15.16 10.43 -7.16
C LYS A 248 -15.49 9.53 -5.98
N LEU A 249 -14.50 9.18 -5.14
CA LEU A 249 -14.73 8.39 -3.94
C LEU A 249 -15.55 9.22 -2.94
N ILE A 250 -16.76 8.76 -2.62
CA ILE A 250 -17.61 9.40 -1.60
C ILE A 250 -17.28 8.75 -0.26
N VAL A 251 -16.33 9.32 0.46
CA VAL A 251 -16.02 8.94 1.84
C VAL A 251 -16.35 10.13 2.72
N ARG A 252 -17.15 9.90 3.77
CA ARG A 252 -17.64 10.98 4.65
C ARG A 252 -16.56 11.51 5.59
N ASN A 253 -15.65 10.65 6.01
CA ASN A 253 -14.54 11.01 6.90
C ASN A 253 -13.37 11.57 6.05
N GLU A 254 -12.88 12.75 6.40
CA GLU A 254 -11.83 13.45 5.65
C GLU A 254 -10.47 12.73 5.76
N CYS A 255 -10.12 12.19 6.92
CA CYS A 255 -8.89 11.44 7.15
C CYS A 255 -8.83 10.20 6.26
N VAL A 256 -9.89 9.40 6.27
CA VAL A 256 -10.02 8.20 5.43
C VAL A 256 -10.00 8.58 3.95
N TYR A 257 -10.74 9.63 3.55
CA TYR A 257 -10.73 10.10 2.16
C TYR A 257 -9.31 10.49 1.71
N ALA A 258 -8.60 11.28 2.51
CA ALA A 258 -7.25 11.74 2.19
C ALA A 258 -6.23 10.59 2.15
N ALA A 259 -6.34 9.62 3.07
CA ALA A 259 -5.49 8.43 3.11
C ALA A 259 -5.67 7.56 1.85
N PHE A 260 -6.91 7.22 1.49
CA PHE A 260 -7.19 6.39 0.31
C PHE A 260 -6.86 7.12 -1.00
N THR A 261 -7.29 8.37 -1.17
CA THR A 261 -7.00 9.13 -2.40
C THR A 261 -5.51 9.40 -2.56
N GLY A 262 -4.81 9.69 -1.47
CA GLY A 262 -3.36 9.80 -1.43
C GLY A 262 -2.68 8.51 -1.89
N LEU A 263 -3.10 7.36 -1.34
CA LEU A 263 -2.53 6.06 -1.65
C LEU A 263 -2.75 5.68 -3.12
N PHE A 264 -3.99 5.80 -3.61
CA PHE A 264 -4.30 5.52 -5.02
C PHE A 264 -3.53 6.44 -5.97
N SER A 265 -3.44 7.73 -5.66
CA SER A 265 -2.70 8.70 -6.47
C SER A 265 -1.20 8.38 -6.51
N LYS A 266 -0.62 8.00 -5.37
CA LYS A 266 0.77 7.56 -5.26
C LYS A 266 1.03 6.33 -6.12
N ILE A 267 0.21 5.28 -5.96
CA ILE A 267 0.32 4.03 -6.71
C ILE A 267 0.21 4.29 -8.22
N ILE A 268 -0.82 5.02 -8.66
CA ILE A 268 -1.04 5.32 -10.08
C ILE A 268 0.12 6.12 -10.65
N SER A 269 0.62 7.13 -9.92
CA SER A 269 1.71 7.98 -10.39
C SER A 269 3.03 7.22 -10.48
N THR A 270 3.35 6.39 -9.49
CA THR A 270 4.56 5.55 -9.50
C THR A 270 4.51 4.49 -10.59
N LEU A 271 3.36 3.84 -10.79
CA LEU A 271 3.19 2.87 -11.86
C LEU A 271 3.35 3.53 -13.23
N LEU A 272 2.69 4.67 -13.47
CA LEU A 272 2.80 5.42 -14.72
C LEU A 272 4.25 5.85 -14.98
N PHE A 273 4.96 6.35 -13.97
CA PHE A 273 6.38 6.73 -14.12
C PHE A 273 7.27 5.53 -14.46
N THR A 274 7.06 4.40 -13.79
CA THR A 274 7.80 3.15 -14.03
C THR A 274 7.61 2.67 -15.47
N GLU A 275 6.37 2.66 -15.95
CA GLU A 275 6.08 2.19 -17.31
C GLU A 275 6.60 3.15 -18.40
N ILE A 276 6.63 4.46 -18.15
CA ILE A 276 7.29 5.43 -19.05
C ILE A 276 8.79 5.12 -19.17
N ILE A 277 9.46 4.80 -18.06
CA ILE A 277 10.88 4.44 -18.07
C ILE A 277 11.09 3.15 -18.87
N ILE A 278 10.29 2.11 -18.63
CA ILE A 278 10.39 0.83 -19.35
C ILE A 278 10.18 1.05 -20.86
N PHE A 279 9.20 1.89 -21.24
CA PHE A 279 8.98 2.24 -22.63
C PHE A 279 10.20 2.95 -23.25
N ALA A 280 10.79 3.92 -22.55
CA ALA A 280 11.99 4.63 -22.99
C ALA A 280 13.19 3.69 -23.17
N VAL A 281 13.37 2.72 -22.26
CA VAL A 281 14.39 1.66 -22.39
C VAL A 281 14.16 0.84 -23.65
N GLY A 282 12.90 0.47 -23.95
CA GLY A 282 12.53 -0.21 -25.19
C GLY A 282 12.93 0.58 -26.45
N VAL A 283 12.67 1.89 -26.48
CA VAL A 283 13.06 2.78 -27.60
C VAL A 283 14.58 2.83 -27.78
N ILE A 284 15.34 2.92 -26.68
CA ILE A 284 16.81 2.95 -26.72
C ILE A 284 17.36 1.62 -27.27
N LEU A 285 16.81 0.48 -26.82
CA LEU A 285 17.18 -0.84 -27.33
C LEU A 285 16.91 -0.98 -28.83
N LEU A 286 15.78 -0.46 -29.30
CA LEU A 286 15.43 -0.46 -30.73
C LEU A 286 16.44 0.36 -31.54
N ALA A 287 16.78 1.57 -31.09
CA ALA A 287 17.76 2.43 -31.74
C ALA A 287 19.16 1.79 -31.79
N ALA A 288 19.59 1.15 -30.70
CA ALA A 288 20.84 0.40 -30.65
C ALA A 288 20.86 -0.77 -31.66
N GLY A 289 19.77 -1.53 -31.75
CA GLY A 289 19.63 -2.60 -32.75
C GLY A 289 19.74 -2.09 -34.19
N GLY A 290 19.12 -0.94 -34.47
CA GLY A 290 19.22 -0.25 -35.76
C GLY A 290 20.66 0.14 -36.12
N LEU A 291 21.40 0.72 -35.18
CA LEU A 291 22.81 1.09 -35.38
C LEU A 291 23.70 -0.13 -35.61
N ILE A 292 23.51 -1.21 -34.84
CA ILE A 292 24.29 -2.45 -34.98
C ILE A 292 24.06 -3.10 -36.35
N SER A 293 22.79 -3.16 -36.81
CA SER A 293 22.48 -3.71 -38.14
C SER A 293 23.15 -2.91 -39.27
N LYS A 294 23.20 -1.58 -39.17
CA LYS A 294 23.87 -0.70 -40.14
C LYS A 294 25.39 -0.89 -40.16
N LEU A 295 26.00 -1.14 -39.01
CA LEU A 295 27.44 -1.41 -38.89
C LEU A 295 27.82 -2.80 -39.40
N SER A 296 26.99 -3.82 -39.15
CA SER A 296 27.21 -5.17 -39.67
C SER A 296 26.96 -5.28 -41.18
N GLY A 297 26.03 -4.51 -41.73
CA GLY A 297 25.77 -4.43 -43.17
C GLY A 297 26.87 -3.72 -43.98
N LYS A 298 27.76 -2.96 -43.33
CA LYS A 298 28.93 -2.32 -43.97
C LYS A 298 30.14 -3.26 -44.14
N LYS A 299 30.09 -4.49 -43.61
CA LYS A 299 31.19 -5.47 -43.66
C LYS A 299 31.03 -6.54 -44.77
N ALA A 300 30.10 -6.38 -45.69
CA ALA A 300 29.89 -7.28 -46.84
C ALA A 300 30.37 -6.64 -48.14
#